data_AF-A0A212SIR0-F1
#
_entry.id   AF-A0A212SIR0-F1
#
_cell.length_a   1.000
_cell.length_b   1.000
_cell.length_c   1.000
_cell.angle_alpha   90.00
_cell.angle_beta   90.00
_cell.angle_gamma   90.00
#
_symmetry.space_group_name_H-M   'P 1'
#
loop_
_entity.id
_entity.type
_entity.pdbx_description
1 polymer ?
#
loop_
_entity_poly.entity_id
_entity_poly.type
_entity_poly.pdbx_seq_one_letter_code
_entity_poly.pdbx_strand_id
1 'polypeptide(L)'
;MPINVNNPEADALTRKFAQMAGVTITEAIVIAMKEAIATRRNAETPQQTAARLREKYGVALSPQAKTPLPREAFDEMWGDR
;
A
#
# COMPACT_ATOMS: atom_id res chain seq x y z
N MET A 1 19.43 9.11 -12.32
CA MET A 1 19.78 8.10 -13.34
C MET A 1 18.57 7.88 -14.23
N PRO A 2 18.73 7.72 -15.56
CA PRO A 2 17.64 7.39 -16.46
C PRO A 2 17.19 5.93 -16.25
N ILE A 3 15.88 5.70 -16.23
CA ILE A 3 15.28 4.37 -16.24
C ILE A 3 15.00 4.04 -17.71
N ASN A 4 15.58 2.94 -18.22
CA ASN A 4 15.37 2.51 -19.59
C ASN A 4 14.32 1.40 -19.66
N VAL A 5 13.35 1.54 -20.56
CA VAL A 5 12.26 0.57 -20.77
C VAL A 5 12.51 -0.17 -22.08
N ASN A 6 13.08 -1.37 -21.99
CA ASN A 6 13.45 -2.17 -23.16
C ASN A 6 12.31 -3.08 -23.66
N ASN A 7 11.21 -3.17 -22.91
CA ASN A 7 10.04 -3.94 -23.31
C ASN A 7 9.12 -3.05 -24.18
N PRO A 8 8.82 -3.45 -25.44
CA PRO A 8 8.03 -2.62 -26.35
C PRO A 8 6.61 -2.31 -25.86
N GLU A 9 5.97 -3.25 -25.18
CA GLU A 9 4.63 -3.08 -24.61
C GLU A 9 4.65 -2.05 -23.46
N ALA A 10 5.64 -2.15 -22.57
CA ALA A 10 5.82 -1.21 -21.48
C ALA A 10 6.12 0.21 -21.97
N ASP A 11 6.92 0.36 -23.03
CA ASP A 11 7.16 1.67 -23.67
C ASP A 11 5.87 2.24 -24.27
N ALA A 12 5.10 1.44 -25.02
CA ALA A 12 3.83 1.86 -25.61
C ALA A 12 2.80 2.30 -24.55
N LEU A 13 2.66 1.51 -23.47
CA LEU A 13 1.78 1.83 -22.35
C LEU A 13 2.21 3.11 -21.63
N THR A 14 3.51 3.28 -21.40
CA THR A 14 4.07 4.46 -20.73
C THR A 14 3.86 5.72 -21.57
N ARG A 15 4.09 5.66 -22.89
CA ARG A 15 3.84 6.79 -23.80
C ARG A 15 2.37 7.18 -23.82
N LYS A 16 1.46 6.19 -23.89
CA LYS A 16 0.02 6.43 -23.83
C LYS A 16 -0.37 7.10 -22.52
N PHE A 17 0.14 6.60 -21.40
CA PHE A 17 -0.14 7.17 -20.08
C PHE A 17 0.42 8.60 -19.94
N ALA A 18 1.66 8.84 -20.36
CA ALA A 18 2.28 10.16 -20.38
C ALA A 18 1.45 11.17 -21.19
N GLN A 19 0.95 10.77 -22.37
CA GLN A 19 0.09 11.60 -23.20
C GLN A 19 -1.25 11.92 -22.51
N MET A 20 -1.89 10.92 -21.90
CA MET A 20 -3.17 11.11 -21.19
C MET A 20 -3.02 12.00 -19.96
N ALA A 21 -1.92 11.84 -19.21
CA ALA A 21 -1.66 12.60 -17.99
C ALA A 21 -0.99 13.96 -18.24
N GLY A 22 -0.53 14.24 -19.46
CA GLY A 22 0.14 15.49 -19.81
C GLY A 22 1.52 15.66 -19.13
N VAL A 23 2.21 14.55 -18.85
CA VAL A 23 3.48 14.52 -18.11
C VAL A 23 4.60 13.91 -18.96
N THR A 24 5.84 14.03 -18.50
CA THR A 24 6.97 13.35 -19.14
C THR A 24 6.88 11.82 -18.98
N ILE A 25 7.57 11.07 -19.85
CA ILE A 25 7.65 9.60 -19.76
C ILE A 25 8.15 9.15 -18.39
N THR A 26 9.16 9.83 -17.82
CA THR A 26 9.69 9.48 -16.50
C THR A 26 8.67 9.71 -15.39
N GLU A 27 7.93 10.82 -15.43
CA GLU A 27 6.87 11.10 -14.46
C GLU A 27 5.72 10.09 -14.58
N ALA A 28 5.33 9.73 -15.81
CA ALA A 28 4.32 8.71 -16.06
C ALA A 28 4.69 7.36 -15.42
N ILE A 29 5.96 6.93 -15.53
CA ILE A 29 6.44 5.71 -14.86
C ILE A 29 6.29 5.82 -13.34
N VAL A 30 6.73 6.94 -12.75
CA VAL A 30 6.69 7.14 -11.31
C VAL A 30 5.25 7.16 -10.79
N ILE A 31 4.34 7.84 -11.49
CA ILE A 31 2.91 7.91 -11.14
C ILE A 31 2.29 6.51 -11.21
N ALA A 32 2.45 5.80 -12.33
CA ALA A 32 1.89 4.48 -12.53
C ALA A 32 2.37 3.49 -11.45
N MET A 33 3.65 3.54 -11.08
CA MET A 33 4.21 2.68 -10.03
C MET A 33 3.67 3.04 -8.64
N LYS A 34 3.54 4.34 -8.31
CA LYS A 34 2.93 4.77 -7.04
C LYS A 34 1.48 4.32 -6.93
N GLU A 35 0.70 4.49 -8.00
CA GLU A 35 -0.69 4.04 -8.06
C GLU A 35 -0.80 2.53 -7.98
N ALA A 36 0.01 1.77 -8.72
CA ALA A 36 0.01 0.31 -8.64
C ALA A 36 0.33 -0.21 -7.22
N ILE A 37 1.27 0.45 -6.52
CA ILE A 37 1.57 0.13 -5.11
C ILE A 37 0.41 0.51 -4.20
N ALA A 38 -0.18 1.69 -4.37
CA ALA A 38 -1.30 2.17 -3.58
C ALA A 38 -2.54 1.28 -3.77
N THR A 39 -2.87 0.92 -5.00
CA THR A 39 -3.96 -0.01 -5.34
C THR A 39 -3.77 -1.36 -4.67
N ARG A 40 -2.55 -1.91 -4.68
CA ARG A 40 -2.26 -3.17 -3.96
C ARG A 40 -2.36 -3.01 -2.44
N ARG A 41 -1.98 -1.86 -1.88
CA ARG A 41 -2.13 -1.58 -0.45
C ARG A 41 -3.60 -1.41 -0.04
N ASN A 42 -4.40 -0.74 -0.86
CA ASN A 42 -5.81 -0.46 -0.60
C ASN A 42 -6.72 -1.65 -0.91
N ALA A 43 -6.23 -2.66 -1.64
CA ALA A 43 -6.96 -3.90 -1.89
C ALA A 43 -7.07 -4.78 -0.62
N GLU A 44 -6.17 -4.62 0.36
CA GLU A 44 -6.26 -5.29 1.64
C GLU A 44 -7.17 -4.51 2.59
N THR A 45 -8.14 -5.19 3.22
CA THR A 45 -8.84 -4.60 4.37
C THR A 45 -7.87 -4.45 5.54
N PRO A 46 -8.12 -3.52 6.49
CA PRO A 46 -7.26 -3.38 7.67
C PRO A 46 -7.03 -4.69 8.42
N GLN A 47 -8.02 -5.59 8.44
CA GLN A 47 -7.92 -6.91 9.03
C GLN A 47 -6.97 -7.84 8.25
N GLN A 48 -7.04 -7.83 6.92
CA GLN A 48 -6.15 -8.61 6.05
C GLN A 48 -4.71 -8.11 6.14
N THR A 49 -4.50 -6.79 6.15
CA THR A 49 -3.17 -6.20 6.38
C THR A 49 -2.62 -6.59 7.74
N ALA A 50 -3.43 -6.52 8.80
CA ALA A 50 -3.01 -6.95 10.13
C ALA A 50 -2.65 -8.45 10.16
N ALA A 51 -3.39 -9.31 9.45
CA ALA A 51 -3.08 -10.73 9.32
C ALA A 51 -1.75 -10.98 8.59
N ARG A 52 -1.53 -10.34 7.43
CA ARG A 52 -0.27 -10.45 6.68
C ARG A 52 0.94 -9.97 7.48
N LEU A 53 0.79 -8.87 8.22
CA LEU A 53 1.87 -8.37 9.08
C LEU A 53 2.16 -9.35 10.22
N ARG A 54 1.14 -9.90 10.87
CA ARG A 54 1.32 -10.91 11.92
C ARG A 54 2.09 -12.12 11.40
N GLU A 55 1.73 -12.63 10.22
CA GLU A 55 2.45 -13.74 9.58
C GLU A 55 3.91 -13.38 9.27
N LYS A 56 4.15 -12.21 8.66
CA LYS A 56 5.51 -11.72 8.33
C LYS A 56 6.43 -11.64 9.55
N TYR A 57 5.90 -11.26 10.71
CA TYR A 57 6.67 -11.09 11.94
C TYR A 57 6.53 -12.28 12.91
N GLY A 58 5.86 -13.37 12.52
CA GLY A 58 5.68 -14.56 13.36
C GLY A 58 4.80 -14.34 14.61
N VAL A 59 3.90 -13.35 14.58
CA VAL A 59 3.03 -12.99 15.70
C VAL A 59 1.76 -13.85 15.68
N ALA A 60 1.63 -14.78 16.61
CA ALA A 60 0.40 -15.54 16.83
C ALA A 60 -0.49 -14.83 17.87
N LEU A 61 -1.76 -14.61 17.54
CA LEU A 61 -2.75 -14.09 18.50
C LEU A 61 -3.37 -15.23 19.31
N SER A 62 -3.34 -15.10 20.64
CA SER A 62 -4.16 -15.94 21.52
C SER A 62 -5.65 -15.66 21.29
N PRO A 63 -6.56 -16.57 21.68
CA PRO A 63 -8.00 -16.35 21.55
C PRO A 63 -8.48 -15.06 22.23
N GLN A 64 -7.90 -14.70 23.39
CA GLN A 64 -8.21 -13.43 24.08
C GLN A 64 -7.69 -12.20 23.32
N ALA A 65 -6.58 -12.30 22.58
CA ALA A 65 -6.04 -11.19 21.81
C ALA A 65 -6.83 -10.89 20.51
N LYS A 66 -7.82 -11.75 20.18
CA LYS A 66 -8.76 -11.53 19.06
C LYS A 66 -10.03 -10.79 19.49
N THR A 67 -10.30 -10.68 20.78
CA THR A 67 -11.43 -9.89 21.27
C THR A 67 -11.04 -8.42 21.40
N PRO A 68 -11.89 -7.49 20.95
CA PRO A 68 -11.67 -6.07 21.19
C PRO A 68 -11.51 -5.82 22.69
N LEU A 69 -10.55 -4.96 23.05
CA LEU A 69 -10.43 -4.49 24.41
C LEU A 69 -11.62 -3.59 24.78
N PRO A 70 -11.95 -3.46 26.07
CA PRO A 70 -12.91 -2.47 26.54
C PRO A 70 -12.48 -1.06 26.13
N ARG A 71 -13.45 -0.17 25.93
CA ARG A 71 -13.19 1.23 25.54
C ARG A 71 -12.26 1.92 26.54
N GLU A 72 -12.45 1.62 27.82
CA GLU A 72 -11.71 2.19 28.95
C GLU A 72 -10.20 1.96 28.80
N ALA A 73 -9.79 0.83 28.22
CA ALA A 73 -8.38 0.53 27.97
C ALA A 73 -7.75 1.44 26.90
N PHE A 74 -8.55 1.89 25.92
CA PHE A 74 -8.10 2.84 24.91
C PHE A 74 -8.05 4.26 25.47
N ASP A 75 -9.08 4.65 26.24
CA ASP A 75 -9.16 5.95 26.90
C ASP A 75 -7.99 6.16 27.87
N GLU A 76 -7.56 5.12 28.59
CA GLU A 76 -6.37 5.16 29.46
C GLU A 76 -5.06 5.31 28.68
N MET A 77 -4.90 4.56 27.58
CA MET A 77 -3.66 4.57 26.79
C MET A 77 -3.45 5.90 26.04
N TRP A 78 -4.54 6.56 25.63
CA TRP A 78 -4.51 7.75 24.77
C TRP A 78 -4.97 9.03 25.49
N GLY A 79 -5.18 8.95 26.81
CA GLY A 79 -5.73 10.04 27.61
C GLY A 79 -5.08 11.39 27.29
N ASP A 80 -5.90 12.30 26.75
CA ASP A 80 -5.56 13.71 26.57
C ASP A 80 -5.10 14.26 27.93
N ARG A 81 -3.84 14.66 28.00
CA ARG A 81 -3.29 15.46 29.09
C ARG A 81 -3.33 16.93 28.73
#